data_AF-A0A5R2N1P6-F1
#
_entry.id   AF-A0A5R2N1P6-F1
#
_cell.length_a   1.000
_cell.length_b   1.000
_cell.length_c   1.000
_cell.angle_alpha   90.00
_cell.angle_beta   90.00
_cell.angle_gamma   90.00
#
_symmetry.space_group_name_H-M   'P 1'
#
loop_
_entity.id
_entity.type
_entity.pdbx_description
1 polymer ?
#
loop_
_entity_poly.entity_id
_entity_poly.type
_entity_poly.pdbx_seq_one_letter_code
_entity_poly.pdbx_strand_id
1 'polypeptide(L)' 'PYFWTSLKREYDIAAEHFAMNEKALAAVTRTAIEAAFVDRKTKAALLGRLNSAAR' A
#
# COMPACT_ATOMS: atom_id res chain seq x y z
N PRO A 1 20.91 -0.12 -4.91
CA PRO A 1 19.67 0.31 -5.60
C PRO A 1 19.90 1.61 -6.37
N TYR A 2 19.50 1.71 -7.64
CA TYR A 2 19.78 2.88 -8.49
C TYR A 2 19.22 4.20 -7.92
N PHE A 3 18.03 4.15 -7.33
CA PHE A 3 17.35 5.34 -6.77
C PHE A 3 17.67 5.63 -5.30
N TRP A 4 18.52 4.83 -4.66
CA TRP A 4 18.91 4.97 -3.24
C TRP A 4 17.74 5.21 -2.24
N THR A 5 16.58 4.62 -2.52
CA THR A 5 15.38 4.73 -1.67
C THR A 5 14.93 3.36 -1.14
N SER A 6 13.89 3.37 -0.32
CA SER A 6 13.16 2.20 0.20
C SER A 6 11.66 2.44 0.10
N LEU A 7 10.86 1.36 0.11
CA LEU A 7 9.39 1.49 0.05
C LEU A 7 8.85 2.36 1.20
N LYS A 8 9.43 2.25 2.40
CA LYS A 8 9.05 3.10 3.54
C LYS A 8 9.31 4.58 3.22
N ARG A 9 10.48 4.91 2.68
CA ARG A 9 10.84 6.30 2.33
C ARG A 9 9.86 6.89 1.31
N GLU A 10 9.41 6.11 0.34
CA GLU A 10 8.39 6.56 -0.63
C GLU A 10 7.04 6.86 0.03
N TYR A 11 6.63 6.06 1.03
CA TYR A 11 5.41 6.31 1.80
C TYR A 11 5.56 7.53 2.74
N ASP A 12 6.74 7.73 3.32
CA ASP A 12 7.04 8.91 4.14
C ASP A 12 6.95 10.18 3.27
N ILE A 13 7.50 10.16 2.05
CA ILE A 13 7.39 11.24 1.06
C ILE A 13 5.93 11.52 0.70
N ALA A 14 5.10 10.48 0.51
CA ALA A 14 3.68 10.62 0.24
C ALA A 14 2.93 11.32 1.39
N ALA A 15 3.26 10.99 2.64
CA ALA A 15 2.69 11.64 3.81
C ALA A 15 3.14 13.11 3.92
N GLU A 16 4.44 13.38 3.75
CA GLU A 16 5.06 14.69 3.94
C GLU A 16 4.65 15.69 2.84
N HIS A 17 4.74 15.28 1.57
CA HIS A 17 4.61 16.21 0.44
C HIS A 17 3.22 16.19 -0.21
N PHE A 18 2.44 15.12 -0.03
CA PHE A 18 1.11 14.98 -0.64
C PHE A 18 -0.01 14.98 0.41
N ALA A 19 0.31 15.21 1.69
CA ALA A 19 -0.63 15.22 2.81
C ALA A 19 -1.48 13.93 2.91
N MET A 20 -0.91 12.80 2.48
CA MET A 20 -1.60 11.50 2.54
C MET A 20 -1.50 10.94 3.96
N ASN A 21 -2.63 10.93 4.67
CA ASN A 21 -2.73 10.25 5.95
C ASN A 21 -2.73 8.72 5.79
N GLU A 22 -2.63 7.98 6.88
CA GLU A 22 -2.60 6.51 6.89
C GLU A 22 -3.78 5.88 6.14
N LYS A 23 -4.98 6.46 6.28
CA LYS A 23 -6.17 6.00 5.57
C LYS A 23 -6.03 6.14 4.05
N ALA A 24 -5.46 7.24 3.58
CA ALA A 24 -5.18 7.46 2.16
C ALA A 24 -4.13 6.48 1.64
N LEU A 25 -3.04 6.25 2.40
CA LEU A 25 -1.99 5.31 2.04
C LEU A 25 -2.51 3.85 2.01
N ALA A 26 -3.37 3.48 2.95
CA ALA A 26 -4.05 2.19 2.96
C ALA A 26 -4.98 2.02 1.75
N ALA A 27 -5.67 3.09 1.33
CA ALA A 27 -6.50 3.07 0.12
C ALA A 27 -5.66 2.86 -1.15
N VAL A 28 -4.50 3.51 -1.27
CA VAL A 28 -3.55 3.26 -2.37
C VAL A 28 -3.10 1.79 -2.39
N THR A 29 -2.76 1.25 -1.24
CA THR A 29 -2.35 -0.16 -1.11
C THR A 29 -3.47 -1.11 -1.54
N ARG A 30 -4.72 -0.82 -1.15
CA ARG A 30 -5.89 -1.58 -1.60
C ARG A 30 -6.03 -1.56 -3.12
N THR A 31 -5.95 -0.38 -3.74
CA THR A 31 -6.04 -0.25 -5.21
C THR A 31 -4.93 -1.05 -5.90
N ALA A 32 -3.71 -1.04 -5.37
CA ALA A 32 -2.61 -1.84 -5.91
C ALA A 32 -2.88 -3.35 -5.82
N ILE A 33 -3.45 -3.84 -4.71
CA ILE A 33 -3.84 -5.25 -4.55
C ILE A 33 -4.97 -5.63 -5.52
N GLU A 34 -5.95 -4.75 -5.71
CA GLU A 34 -7.06 -4.96 -6.63
C GLU A 34 -6.60 -5.04 -8.09
N ALA A 35 -5.61 -4.23 -8.48
CA ALA A 35 -5.00 -4.23 -9.81
C ALA A 35 -3.94 -5.33 -10.04
N ALA A 36 -3.45 -5.97 -8.98
CA ALA A 36 -2.39 -6.97 -9.08
C ALA A 36 -2.80 -8.19 -9.92
N PHE A 37 -1.86 -8.68 -10.74
CA PHE A 37 -1.99 -9.89 -11.56
C PHE A 37 -1.68 -11.15 -10.74
N VAL A 38 -2.47 -11.37 -9.70
CA VAL A 38 -2.46 -12.57 -8.87
C VAL A 38 -3.82 -13.25 -8.91
N ASP A 39 -3.87 -14.52 -8.51
CA ASP A 39 -5.12 -15.26 -8.42
C ASP A 39 -6.06 -14.69 -7.35
N ARG A 40 -7.34 -15.05 -7.43
CA ARG A 40 -8.38 -14.53 -6.54
C ARG A 40 -8.14 -14.89 -5.07
N LYS A 41 -7.59 -16.07 -4.78
CA LYS A 41 -7.32 -16.52 -3.41
C LYS A 41 -6.20 -15.69 -2.80
N THR A 42 -5.12 -15.46 -3.54
CA THR A 42 -4.02 -14.59 -3.10
C THR A 42 -4.48 -13.15 -2.90
N LYS A 43 -5.27 -12.60 -3.83
CA LYS A 43 -5.85 -11.25 -3.72
C LYS A 43 -6.70 -11.10 -2.45
N ALA A 44 -7.58 -12.06 -2.18
CA ALA A 44 -8.42 -12.06 -0.99
C ALA A 44 -7.60 -12.12 0.31
N ALA A 45 -6.55 -12.94 0.36
CA ALA A 45 -5.67 -13.03 1.52
C ALA A 45 -4.93 -11.70 1.80
N LEU A 46 -4.44 -11.03 0.76
CA LEU A 46 -3.77 -9.73 0.88
C LEU A 46 -4.74 -8.63 1.36
N LEU A 47 -5.94 -8.56 0.79
CA LEU A 47 -6.98 -7.62 1.24
C LEU A 47 -7.39 -7.88 2.70
N GLY A 48 -7.49 -9.15 3.10
CA GLY A 48 -7.75 -9.53 4.49
C GLY A 48 -6.68 -9.02 5.44
N ARG A 49 -5.40 -9.21 5.09
CA ARG A 49 -4.26 -8.71 5.88
C ARG A 49 -4.25 -7.19 6.00
N LEU A 50 -4.53 -6.48 4.90
CA LEU A 50 -4.60 -5.01 4.90
C LEU A 50 -5.70 -4.49 5.83
N ASN A 51 -6.88 -5.11 5.81
CA ASN A 51 -7.99 -4.73 6.68
C ASN A 51 -7.71 -4.98 8.17
N SER A 52 -6.99 -6.06 8.49
CA SER A 52 -6.62 -6.36 9.88
C SER A 52 -5.54 -5.41 10.40
N ALA A 53 -4.67 -4.89 9.52
CA ALA A 53 -3.63 -3.92 9.89
C ALA A 53 -4.17 -2.49 10.03
N ALA A 54 -5.26 -2.15 9.34
CA ALA A 54 -5.92 -0.84 9.42
C ALA A 54 -6.93 -0.73 10.59
N ARG A 55 -6.99 -1.73 11.46
CA ARG A 55 -7.97 -1.86 12.54
C ARG A 55 -7.38 -1.51 13.90
#